data_AF-A0A418YTK5-F1
#
_entry.id   AF-A0A418YTK5-F1
#
_cell.length_a   1.000
_cell.length_b   1.000
_cell.length_c   1.000
_cell.angle_alpha   90.00
_cell.angle_beta   90.00
_cell.angle_gamma   90.00
#
_symmetry.space_group_name_H-M   'P 1'
#
loop_
_entity.id
_entity.type
_entity.pdbx_description
1 polymer ?
#
loop_
_entity_poly.entity_id
_entity_poly.type
_entity_poly.pdbx_seq_one_letter_code
_entity_poly.pdbx_strand_id
1 'polypeptide(L)'
;MVGQLVVAQFDLETAIAALMRSGGDAVTAQTQLHNITQLRQQIGTASPTALAALRNEIVAAVAQSQSAVQEARTAAHGADGEGAALASRAQSQATAFMRDLRQYDGLLQFESDADRDGYRQREEDRRKQHDAGIAEGGPEGALKASGAAYGQAVDLAVHGGSADPALMRRVDELAASTAALRAGMIRDGKDVSKFDENMRDDLRAIMRSKGKSDAEIDVLLAAHPDNPMDAVKAFVQQDRASFTDRELDSIKAKVERGIDNAAASTEHVVESRLASPTNSTAMADVVAKLRASGVTDAGKVADAAPAHGVTLQNASAPAPGVAHP
;
A
#
# COMPACT_ATOMS: atom_id res chain seq x y z
N MET A 1 -17.14 34.82 -27.79
CA MET A 1 -15.74 34.92 -27.29
C MET A 1 -15.68 35.36 -25.84
N VAL A 2 -16.28 36.50 -25.44
CA VAL A 2 -16.34 36.89 -24.00
C VAL A 2 -16.91 35.77 -23.11
N GLY A 3 -17.96 35.08 -23.55
CA GLY A 3 -18.49 33.92 -22.83
C GLY A 3 -17.50 32.76 -22.63
N GLN A 4 -16.56 32.53 -23.55
CA GLN A 4 -15.53 31.48 -23.41
C GLN A 4 -14.48 31.84 -22.35
N LEU A 5 -14.15 33.13 -22.21
CA LEU A 5 -13.28 33.61 -21.14
C LEU A 5 -13.92 33.48 -19.77
N VAL A 6 -15.23 33.72 -19.67
CA VAL A 6 -15.97 33.54 -18.40
C VAL A 6 -15.98 32.07 -17.99
N VAL A 7 -16.21 31.15 -18.92
CA VAL A 7 -16.15 29.70 -18.65
C VAL A 7 -14.74 29.28 -18.22
N ALA A 8 -13.70 29.69 -18.97
CA ALA A 8 -12.31 29.37 -18.62
C ALA A 8 -11.88 29.93 -17.26
N GLN A 9 -12.38 31.12 -16.90
CA GLN A 9 -12.17 31.69 -15.57
C GLN A 9 -12.80 30.83 -14.47
N PHE A 10 -14.07 30.43 -14.63
CA PHE A 10 -14.76 29.60 -13.64
C PHE A 10 -14.10 28.22 -13.49
N ASP A 11 -13.66 27.63 -14.61
CA ASP A 11 -12.93 26.36 -14.61
C ASP A 11 -11.58 26.48 -13.87
N LEU A 12 -10.84 27.57 -14.07
CA LEU A 12 -9.60 27.85 -13.34
C LEU A 12 -9.83 28.08 -11.84
N GLU A 13 -10.84 28.86 -11.47
CA GLU A 13 -11.21 29.08 -10.06
C GLU A 13 -11.55 27.74 -9.36
N THR A 14 -12.29 26.88 -10.04
CA THR A 14 -12.61 25.52 -9.57
C THR A 14 -11.36 24.65 -9.44
N ALA A 15 -10.47 24.69 -10.44
CA ALA A 15 -9.21 23.94 -10.45
C ALA A 15 -8.24 24.40 -9.35
N ILE A 16 -8.14 25.71 -9.09
CA ILE A 16 -7.35 26.28 -7.99
C ILE A 16 -7.89 25.79 -6.65
N ALA A 17 -9.21 25.83 -6.45
CA ALA A 17 -9.83 25.33 -5.22
C ALA A 17 -9.61 23.82 -5.03
N ALA A 18 -9.55 23.04 -6.11
CA ALA A 18 -9.20 21.62 -6.04
C ALA A 18 -7.72 21.42 -5.67
N LEU A 19 -6.80 22.10 -6.35
CA LEU A 19 -5.36 22.03 -6.07
C LEU A 19 -5.03 22.43 -4.63
N MET A 20 -5.58 23.56 -4.16
CA MET A 20 -5.39 24.04 -2.79
C MET A 20 -5.92 23.04 -1.74
N ARG A 21 -7.06 22.37 -2.02
CA ARG A 21 -7.58 21.31 -1.14
C ARG A 21 -6.68 20.07 -1.12
N SER A 22 -6.12 19.70 -2.27
CA SER A 22 -5.18 18.57 -2.38
C SER A 22 -3.74 18.88 -1.96
N GLY A 23 -3.45 20.11 -1.52
CA GLY A 23 -2.09 20.56 -1.21
C GLY A 23 -1.16 20.67 -2.43
N GLY A 24 -1.71 20.68 -3.64
CA GLY A 24 -0.98 20.82 -4.89
C GLY A 24 -0.60 22.28 -5.21
N ASP A 25 0.43 22.46 -6.04
CA ASP A 25 0.88 23.78 -6.48
C ASP A 25 -0.17 24.46 -7.40
N ALA A 26 -0.76 25.56 -6.92
CA ALA A 26 -1.76 26.33 -7.65
C ALA A 26 -1.18 27.51 -8.45
N VAL A 27 0.13 27.76 -8.41
CA VAL A 27 0.77 28.96 -8.99
C VAL A 27 0.51 29.08 -10.49
N THR A 28 0.60 27.98 -11.24
CA THR A 28 0.35 27.99 -12.69
C THR A 28 -1.11 28.33 -13.01
N ALA A 29 -2.08 27.74 -12.30
CA ALA A 29 -3.50 28.03 -12.52
C ALA A 29 -3.88 29.45 -12.08
N GLN A 30 -3.30 29.96 -10.99
CA GLN A 30 -3.47 31.35 -10.53
C GLN A 30 -2.91 32.36 -11.54
N THR A 31 -1.74 32.08 -12.12
CA THR A 31 -1.14 32.91 -13.17
C THR A 31 -2.06 33.01 -14.38
N GLN A 32 -2.65 31.89 -14.82
CA GLN A 32 -3.59 31.90 -15.95
C GLN A 32 -4.90 32.63 -15.62
N LEU A 33 -5.40 32.51 -14.39
CA LEU A 33 -6.57 33.25 -13.93
C LEU A 33 -6.34 34.77 -13.96
N HIS A 34 -5.15 35.21 -13.56
CA HIS A 34 -4.74 36.61 -13.64
C HIS A 34 -4.69 37.10 -15.10
N ASN A 35 -4.08 36.32 -16.00
CA ASN A 35 -3.99 36.64 -17.42
C ASN A 35 -5.38 36.79 -18.08
N ILE A 36 -6.31 35.87 -17.79
CA ILE A 36 -7.70 35.99 -18.28
C ILE A 36 -8.37 37.26 -17.73
N THR A 37 -8.16 37.57 -16.45
CA THR A 37 -8.76 38.76 -15.81
C THR A 37 -8.28 40.04 -16.48
N GLN A 38 -6.97 40.16 -16.74
CA GLN A 38 -6.41 41.29 -17.47
C GLN A 38 -6.97 41.40 -18.90
N LEU A 39 -7.06 40.28 -19.61
CA LEU A 39 -7.59 40.25 -20.98
C LEU A 39 -9.07 40.68 -21.02
N ARG A 40 -9.87 40.29 -20.02
CA ARG A 40 -11.27 40.75 -19.90
C ARG A 40 -11.37 42.27 -19.68
N GLN A 41 -10.48 42.85 -18.88
CA GLN A 41 -10.43 44.30 -18.67
C GLN A 41 -10.06 45.04 -19.95
N GLN A 42 -9.09 44.53 -20.71
CA GLN A 42 -8.69 45.09 -22.02
C GLN A 42 -9.83 45.04 -23.04
N ILE A 43 -10.58 43.93 -23.10
CA ILE A 43 -11.76 43.80 -23.98
C ILE A 43 -12.83 44.85 -23.64
N GLY A 44 -13.02 45.16 -22.36
CA GLY A 44 -14.03 46.11 -21.90
C GLY A 44 -13.79 47.55 -22.35
N THR A 45 -12.55 47.91 -22.67
CA THR A 45 -12.15 49.27 -23.09
C THR A 45 -11.63 49.34 -24.53
N ALA A 46 -11.50 48.19 -25.22
CA ALA A 46 -10.96 48.11 -26.57
C ALA A 46 -11.89 48.70 -27.63
N SER A 47 -11.29 49.38 -28.61
CA SER A 47 -11.99 49.81 -29.82
C SER A 47 -12.34 48.61 -30.73
N PRO A 48 -13.26 48.75 -31.70
CA PRO A 48 -13.61 47.66 -32.62
C PRO A 48 -12.40 47.07 -33.37
N THR A 49 -11.44 47.91 -33.78
CA THR A 49 -10.22 47.46 -34.46
C THR A 49 -9.30 46.69 -33.51
N ALA A 50 -9.17 47.14 -32.26
CA ALA A 50 -8.39 46.43 -31.25
C ALA A 50 -9.02 45.09 -30.87
N LEU A 51 -10.35 45.00 -30.80
CA LEU A 51 -11.08 43.75 -30.57
C LEU A 51 -10.80 42.69 -31.64
N ALA A 52 -10.60 43.09 -32.90
CA ALA A 52 -10.23 42.17 -33.96
C ALA A 52 -8.82 41.58 -33.75
N ALA A 53 -7.87 42.38 -33.25
CA ALA A 53 -6.51 41.92 -32.93
C ALA A 53 -6.48 40.99 -31.71
N LEU A 54 -7.28 41.30 -30.68
CA LEU A 54 -7.38 40.50 -29.45
C LEU A 54 -7.97 39.10 -29.68
N ARG A 55 -8.61 38.83 -30.83
CA ARG A 55 -9.25 37.55 -31.12
C ARG A 55 -8.31 36.35 -30.96
N ASN A 56 -7.07 36.47 -31.44
CA ASN A 56 -6.09 35.38 -31.35
C ASN A 56 -5.57 35.19 -29.92
N GLU A 57 -5.41 36.29 -29.19
CA GLU A 57 -5.01 36.26 -27.77
C GLU A 57 -6.08 35.60 -26.90
N ILE A 58 -7.37 35.86 -27.18
CA ILE A 58 -8.49 35.21 -26.48
C ILE A 58 -8.48 33.69 -26.70
N VAL A 59 -8.25 33.23 -27.94
CA VAL A 59 -8.19 31.80 -28.25
C VAL A 59 -7.00 31.14 -27.55
N ALA A 60 -5.83 31.79 -27.56
CA ALA A 60 -4.64 31.29 -26.89
C ALA A 60 -4.82 31.22 -25.36
N ALA A 61 -5.39 32.25 -24.74
CA ALA A 61 -5.64 32.29 -23.31
C ALA A 61 -6.63 31.19 -22.87
N VAL A 62 -7.69 30.95 -23.65
CA VAL A 62 -8.63 29.84 -23.39
C VAL A 62 -7.94 28.49 -23.50
N ALA A 63 -7.14 28.26 -24.54
CA ALA A 63 -6.41 26.99 -24.71
C ALA A 63 -5.40 26.73 -23.57
N GLN A 64 -4.62 27.74 -23.18
CA GLN A 64 -3.68 27.65 -22.05
C GLN A 64 -4.40 27.38 -20.73
N SER A 65 -5.55 28.02 -20.52
CA SER A 65 -6.36 27.80 -19.32
C SER A 65 -6.95 26.41 -19.28
N GLN A 66 -7.40 25.87 -20.41
CA GLN A 66 -7.86 24.49 -20.51
C GLN A 66 -6.74 23.49 -20.21
N SER A 67 -5.51 23.72 -20.70
CA SER A 67 -4.34 22.89 -20.34
C SER A 67 -4.06 22.91 -18.85
N ALA A 68 -4.01 24.09 -18.24
CA ALA A 68 -3.78 24.25 -16.80
C ALA A 68 -4.88 23.58 -15.96
N VAL A 69 -6.14 23.65 -16.39
CA VAL A 69 -7.26 22.94 -15.74
C VAL A 69 -7.11 21.43 -15.87
N GLN A 70 -6.69 20.92 -17.04
CA GLN A 70 -6.48 19.48 -17.25
C GLN A 70 -5.33 18.94 -16.38
N GLU A 71 -4.23 19.68 -16.30
CA GLU A 71 -3.09 19.38 -15.43
C GLU A 71 -3.50 19.39 -13.96
N ALA A 72 -4.22 20.44 -13.54
CA ALA A 72 -4.75 20.57 -12.18
C ALA A 72 -5.69 19.41 -11.80
N ARG A 73 -6.59 19.00 -12.71
CA ARG A 73 -7.49 17.86 -12.51
C ARG A 73 -6.71 16.55 -12.42
N THR A 74 -5.68 16.37 -13.23
CA THR A 74 -4.83 15.16 -13.19
C THR A 74 -4.07 15.08 -11.87
N ALA A 75 -3.51 16.20 -11.40
CA ALA A 75 -2.84 16.29 -10.11
C ALA A 75 -3.82 16.03 -8.94
N ALA A 76 -5.00 16.65 -8.96
CA ALA A 76 -6.02 16.48 -7.94
C ALA A 76 -6.58 15.05 -7.89
N HIS A 77 -6.88 14.45 -9.05
CA HIS A 77 -7.35 13.06 -9.12
C HIS A 77 -6.24 12.04 -8.81
N GLY A 78 -4.98 12.37 -9.07
CA GLY A 78 -3.83 11.59 -8.62
C GLY A 78 -3.77 11.52 -7.08
N ALA A 79 -4.03 12.63 -6.39
CA ALA A 79 -4.06 12.69 -4.94
C ALA A 79 -5.22 11.88 -4.33
N ASP A 80 -6.44 12.00 -4.87
CA ASP A 80 -7.61 11.23 -4.40
C ASP A 80 -7.45 9.71 -4.63
N GLY A 81 -6.80 9.32 -5.73
CA GLY A 81 -6.51 7.91 -6.04
C GLY A 81 -5.39 7.32 -5.19
N GLU A 82 -4.42 8.14 -4.77
CA GLU A 82 -3.29 7.68 -3.96
C GLU A 82 -3.73 7.20 -2.58
N GLY A 83 -4.62 7.93 -1.89
CA GLY A 83 -5.15 7.51 -0.58
C GLY A 83 -5.88 6.17 -0.65
N ALA A 84 -6.71 5.96 -1.67
CA ALA A 84 -7.41 4.68 -1.89
C ALA A 84 -6.44 3.53 -2.23
N ALA A 85 -5.40 3.80 -3.03
CA ALA A 85 -4.37 2.82 -3.37
C ALA A 85 -3.53 2.44 -2.14
N LEU A 86 -3.14 3.41 -1.31
CA LEU A 86 -2.45 3.19 -0.05
C LEU A 86 -3.30 2.35 0.92
N ALA A 87 -4.59 2.69 1.06
CA ALA A 87 -5.53 1.95 1.89
C ALA A 87 -5.67 0.49 1.43
N SER A 88 -5.87 0.27 0.13
CA SER A 88 -5.98 -1.07 -0.46
C SER A 88 -4.70 -1.89 -0.26
N ARG A 89 -3.52 -1.28 -0.45
CA ARG A 89 -2.23 -1.93 -0.23
C ARG A 89 -2.04 -2.34 1.23
N ALA A 90 -2.21 -1.41 2.17
CA ALA A 90 -2.06 -1.67 3.60
C ALA A 90 -3.03 -2.76 4.07
N GLN A 91 -4.30 -2.67 3.66
CA GLN A 91 -5.32 -3.67 3.99
C GLN A 91 -5.02 -5.06 3.43
N SER A 92 -4.57 -5.14 2.17
CA SER A 92 -4.24 -6.43 1.54
C SER A 92 -3.05 -7.11 2.20
N GLN A 93 -2.00 -6.35 2.55
CA GLN A 93 -0.84 -6.86 3.28
C GLN A 93 -1.22 -7.31 4.70
N ALA A 94 -2.04 -6.52 5.42
CA ALA A 94 -2.56 -6.87 6.73
C ALA A 94 -3.38 -8.17 6.71
N THR A 95 -4.30 -8.28 5.74
CA THR A 95 -5.15 -9.47 5.58
C THR A 95 -4.32 -10.71 5.27
N ALA A 96 -3.35 -10.59 4.35
CA ALA A 96 -2.46 -11.70 4.01
C ALA A 96 -1.63 -12.14 5.22
N PHE A 97 -1.09 -11.19 6.00
CA PHE A 97 -0.35 -11.51 7.21
C PHE A 97 -1.23 -12.22 8.26
N MET A 98 -2.40 -11.66 8.58
CA MET A 98 -3.29 -12.21 9.62
C MET A 98 -3.85 -13.60 9.25
N ARG A 99 -4.06 -13.87 7.95
CA ARG A 99 -4.42 -15.19 7.44
C ARG A 99 -3.29 -16.19 7.64
N ASP A 100 -2.07 -15.81 7.31
CA ASP A 100 -0.91 -16.70 7.34
C ASP A 100 -0.26 -16.81 8.75
N LEU A 101 -0.70 -16.01 9.73
CA LEU A 101 -0.09 -15.86 11.06
C LEU A 101 0.32 -17.19 11.73
N ARG A 102 -0.55 -18.20 11.65
CA ARG A 102 -0.37 -19.50 12.30
C ARG A 102 0.86 -20.27 11.80
N GLN A 103 1.38 -19.95 10.62
CA GLN A 103 2.61 -20.58 10.11
C GLN A 103 3.84 -20.28 10.98
N TYR A 104 3.78 -19.23 11.80
CA TYR A 104 4.86 -18.81 12.69
C TYR A 104 4.71 -19.34 14.12
N ASP A 105 3.65 -20.10 14.45
CA ASP A 105 3.43 -20.59 15.82
C ASP A 105 4.61 -21.44 16.33
N GLY A 106 5.33 -22.14 15.44
CA GLY A 106 6.52 -22.93 15.80
C GLY A 106 7.77 -22.11 16.16
N LEU A 107 7.76 -20.80 15.88
CA LEU A 107 8.84 -19.88 16.25
C LEU A 107 8.67 -19.30 17.65
N LEU A 108 7.45 -19.41 18.21
CA LEU A 108 7.09 -18.73 19.44
C LEU A 108 7.85 -19.28 20.65
N GLN A 109 8.38 -18.35 21.44
CA GLN A 109 9.05 -18.60 22.70
C GLN A 109 8.46 -17.69 23.76
N PHE A 110 8.05 -18.31 24.86
CA PHE A 110 7.42 -17.66 26.00
C PHE A 110 8.24 -17.92 27.24
N GLU A 111 8.37 -16.91 28.09
CA GLU A 111 9.11 -17.03 29.36
C GLU A 111 8.31 -17.81 30.40
N SER A 112 6.98 -17.81 30.27
CA SER A 112 6.06 -18.50 31.18
C SER A 112 4.72 -18.81 30.50
N ASP A 113 3.89 -19.63 31.14
CA ASP A 113 2.51 -19.85 30.71
C ASP A 113 1.69 -18.56 30.73
N ALA A 114 1.93 -17.67 31.70
CA ALA A 114 1.24 -16.38 31.78
C ALA A 114 1.60 -15.47 30.59
N ASP A 115 2.85 -15.48 30.15
CA ASP A 115 3.30 -14.75 28.96
C ASP A 115 2.64 -15.31 27.68
N ARG A 116 2.62 -16.64 27.54
CA ARG A 116 1.89 -17.30 26.45
C ARG A 116 0.41 -16.91 26.42
N ASP A 117 -0.27 -16.98 27.55
CA ASP A 117 -1.70 -16.70 27.62
C ASP A 117 -1.97 -15.21 27.34
N GLY A 118 -1.11 -14.32 27.84
CA GLY A 118 -1.13 -12.89 27.51
C GLY A 118 -0.91 -12.61 26.03
N TYR A 119 0.03 -13.29 25.38
CA TYR A 119 0.23 -13.22 23.93
C TYR A 119 -1.02 -13.67 23.17
N ARG A 120 -1.63 -14.79 23.55
CA ARG A 120 -2.83 -15.31 22.88
C ARG A 120 -4.04 -14.41 23.04
N GLN A 121 -4.20 -13.78 24.20
CA GLN A 121 -5.23 -12.76 24.41
C GLN A 121 -5.04 -11.57 23.48
N ARG A 122 -3.81 -11.02 23.39
CA ARG A 122 -3.50 -9.91 22.48
C ARG A 122 -3.70 -10.30 21.01
N GLU A 123 -3.34 -11.53 20.62
CA GLU A 123 -3.61 -12.06 19.27
C GLU A 123 -5.11 -12.04 18.94
N GLU A 124 -5.96 -12.50 19.87
CA GLU A 124 -7.41 -12.50 19.68
C GLU A 124 -7.96 -11.07 19.58
N ASP A 125 -7.52 -10.17 20.45
CA ASP A 125 -7.95 -8.78 20.46
C ASP A 125 -7.54 -8.04 19.19
N ARG A 126 -6.31 -8.27 18.69
CA ARG A 126 -5.85 -7.72 17.40
C ARG A 126 -6.61 -8.32 16.22
N ARG A 127 -6.99 -9.60 16.26
CA ARG A 127 -7.86 -10.19 15.24
C ARG A 127 -9.23 -9.51 15.20
N LYS A 128 -9.84 -9.26 16.36
CA LYS A 128 -11.11 -8.50 16.45
C LYS A 128 -10.96 -7.08 15.90
N GLN A 129 -9.88 -6.39 16.25
CA GLN A 129 -9.60 -5.04 15.75
C GLN A 129 -9.38 -5.02 14.23
N HIS A 130 -8.63 -6.00 13.71
CA HIS A 130 -8.43 -6.19 12.29
C HIS A 130 -9.76 -6.37 11.56
N ASP A 131 -10.58 -7.33 11.99
CA ASP A 131 -11.84 -7.64 11.34
C ASP A 131 -12.83 -6.47 11.44
N ALA A 132 -12.83 -5.74 12.56
CA ALA A 132 -13.60 -4.51 12.70
C ALA A 132 -13.13 -3.41 11.74
N GLY A 133 -11.82 -3.27 11.49
CA GLY A 133 -11.28 -2.34 10.50
C GLY A 133 -11.65 -2.71 9.07
N ILE A 134 -11.62 -4.00 8.73
CA ILE A 134 -12.09 -4.50 7.42
C ILE A 134 -13.59 -4.19 7.22
N ALA A 135 -14.39 -4.41 8.25
CA ALA A 135 -15.84 -4.16 8.21
C ALA A 135 -16.18 -2.67 8.10
N GLU A 136 -15.39 -1.80 8.74
CA GLU A 136 -15.51 -0.35 8.67
C GLU A 136 -15.22 0.18 7.26
N GLY A 137 -14.22 -0.41 6.58
CA GLY A 137 -13.82 -0.01 5.23
C GLY A 137 -13.18 1.38 5.17
N GLY A 138 -12.85 1.83 3.96
CA GLY A 138 -12.20 3.11 3.73
C GLY A 138 -10.77 3.22 4.30
N PRO A 139 -10.12 4.39 4.19
CA PRO A 139 -8.76 4.62 4.69
C PRO A 139 -8.64 4.45 6.21
N GLU A 140 -9.60 4.96 6.98
CA GLU A 140 -9.64 4.88 8.44
C GLU A 140 -9.72 3.40 8.91
N GLY A 141 -10.62 2.60 8.31
CA GLY A 141 -10.74 1.17 8.59
C GLY A 141 -9.50 0.37 8.15
N ALA A 142 -8.93 0.69 6.99
CA ALA A 142 -7.68 0.09 6.52
C ALA A 142 -6.50 0.41 7.44
N LEU A 143 -6.41 1.64 7.97
CA LEU A 143 -5.36 2.04 8.91
C LEU A 143 -5.50 1.27 10.23
N LYS A 144 -6.71 1.13 10.75
CA LYS A 144 -6.99 0.31 11.93
C LYS A 144 -6.63 -1.16 11.72
N ALA A 145 -7.01 -1.75 10.58
CA ALA A 145 -6.72 -3.14 10.28
C ALA A 145 -5.21 -3.41 10.12
N SER A 146 -4.51 -2.52 9.40
CA SER A 146 -3.06 -2.60 9.21
C SER A 146 -2.28 -2.34 10.50
N GLY A 147 -2.74 -1.44 11.36
CA GLY A 147 -2.20 -1.24 12.70
C GLY A 147 -2.28 -2.51 13.56
N ALA A 148 -3.43 -3.17 13.60
CA ALA A 148 -3.60 -4.41 14.37
C ALA A 148 -2.71 -5.55 13.83
N ALA A 149 -2.60 -5.69 12.50
CA ALA A 149 -1.70 -6.67 11.89
C ALA A 149 -0.22 -6.36 12.20
N TYR A 150 0.17 -5.09 12.15
CA TYR A 150 1.52 -4.66 12.50
C TYR A 150 1.85 -4.95 13.97
N GLY A 151 0.96 -4.57 14.90
CA GLY A 151 1.11 -4.90 16.32
C GLY A 151 1.29 -6.40 16.57
N GLN A 152 0.53 -7.24 15.86
CA GLN A 152 0.68 -8.69 15.95
C GLN A 152 2.02 -9.19 15.39
N ALA A 153 2.49 -8.62 14.28
CA ALA A 153 3.77 -8.97 13.68
C ALA A 153 4.95 -8.61 14.59
N VAL A 154 4.85 -7.48 15.29
CA VAL A 154 5.82 -7.03 16.28
C VAL A 154 5.83 -7.94 17.50
N ASP A 155 4.66 -8.24 18.06
CA ASP A 155 4.52 -9.13 19.21
C ASP A 155 5.10 -10.52 18.88
N LEU A 156 4.83 -11.03 17.68
CA LEU A 156 5.44 -12.26 17.16
C LEU A 156 6.96 -12.16 17.06
N ALA A 157 7.50 -11.04 16.55
CA ALA A 157 8.94 -10.84 16.40
C ALA A 157 9.66 -10.91 17.76
N VAL A 158 9.13 -10.24 18.79
CA VAL A 158 9.75 -10.24 20.13
C VAL A 158 9.51 -11.54 20.89
N HIS A 159 8.55 -12.36 20.50
CA HIS A 159 8.35 -13.73 21.02
C HIS A 159 9.09 -14.78 20.19
N GLY A 160 10.25 -14.45 19.63
CA GLY A 160 11.14 -15.41 18.94
C GLY A 160 10.99 -15.44 17.41
N GLY A 161 9.99 -14.75 16.86
CA GLY A 161 9.83 -14.63 15.41
C GLY A 161 10.97 -13.86 14.72
N SER A 162 11.69 -13.00 15.45
CA SER A 162 12.77 -12.17 14.90
C SER A 162 13.95 -12.97 14.31
N ALA A 163 14.07 -14.25 14.66
CA ALA A 163 15.04 -15.17 14.10
C ALA A 163 14.71 -15.61 12.66
N ASP A 164 13.47 -15.45 12.19
CA ASP A 164 13.08 -15.73 10.80
C ASP A 164 13.21 -14.45 9.93
N PRO A 165 14.16 -14.41 8.96
CA PRO A 165 14.30 -13.28 8.06
C PRO A 165 13.08 -13.04 7.17
N ALA A 166 12.28 -14.07 6.88
CA ALA A 166 11.07 -13.92 6.08
C ALA A 166 9.99 -13.17 6.86
N LEU A 167 9.77 -13.51 8.13
CA LEU A 167 8.91 -12.74 9.02
C LEU A 167 9.38 -11.29 9.15
N MET A 168 10.66 -11.05 9.40
CA MET A 168 11.17 -9.69 9.59
C MET A 168 10.95 -8.79 8.36
N ARG A 169 11.09 -9.35 7.14
CA ARG A 169 10.70 -8.62 5.92
C ARG A 169 9.22 -8.26 5.90
N ARG A 170 8.33 -9.17 6.32
CA ARG A 170 6.89 -8.87 6.41
C ARG A 170 6.59 -7.81 7.48
N VAL A 171 7.31 -7.80 8.60
CA VAL A 171 7.19 -6.75 9.63
C VAL A 171 7.55 -5.39 9.02
N ASP A 172 8.67 -5.31 8.30
CA ASP A 172 9.11 -4.06 7.64
C ASP A 172 8.11 -3.61 6.56
N GLU A 173 7.57 -4.53 5.76
CA GLU A 173 6.54 -4.23 4.74
C GLU A 173 5.23 -3.73 5.35
N LEU A 174 4.78 -4.32 6.46
CA LEU A 174 3.62 -3.86 7.22
C LEU A 174 3.88 -2.48 7.83
N ALA A 175 5.04 -2.27 8.46
CA ALA A 175 5.42 -0.97 9.00
C ALA A 175 5.40 0.11 7.92
N ALA A 176 6.03 -0.15 6.78
CA ALA A 176 6.14 0.80 5.67
C ALA A 176 4.76 1.14 5.08
N SER A 177 3.90 0.15 4.85
CA SER A 177 2.57 0.38 4.28
C SER A 177 1.62 1.09 5.23
N THR A 178 1.63 0.73 6.52
CA THR A 178 0.84 1.41 7.57
C THR A 178 1.32 2.86 7.74
N ALA A 179 2.64 3.10 7.76
CA ALA A 179 3.22 4.44 7.83
C ALA A 179 2.86 5.30 6.62
N ALA A 180 2.92 4.72 5.41
CA ALA A 180 2.54 5.42 4.19
C ALA A 180 1.05 5.80 4.19
N LEU A 181 0.16 4.89 4.59
CA LEU A 181 -1.27 5.17 4.72
C LEU A 181 -1.53 6.26 5.77
N ARG A 182 -0.92 6.16 6.95
CA ARG A 182 -1.03 7.17 8.01
C ARG A 182 -0.57 8.55 7.52
N ALA A 183 0.59 8.62 6.86
CA ALA A 183 1.13 9.87 6.32
C ALA A 183 0.21 10.45 5.23
N GLY A 184 -0.34 9.60 4.36
CA GLY A 184 -1.34 10.01 3.37
C GLY A 184 -2.59 10.60 4.03
N MET A 185 -3.11 9.95 5.07
CA MET A 185 -4.26 10.46 5.83
C MET A 185 -3.98 11.82 6.50
N ILE A 186 -2.80 12.01 7.12
CA ILE A 186 -2.39 13.29 7.71
C ILE A 186 -2.33 14.37 6.62
N ARG A 187 -1.71 14.07 5.48
CA ARG A 187 -1.62 14.99 4.33
C ARG A 187 -3.01 15.39 3.83
N ASP A 188 -3.96 14.46 3.85
CA ASP A 188 -5.36 14.68 3.46
C ASP A 188 -6.17 15.37 4.58
N GLY A 189 -5.52 15.85 5.65
CA GLY A 189 -6.13 16.58 6.76
C GLY A 189 -6.96 15.72 7.71
N LYS A 190 -6.78 14.39 7.68
CA LYS A 190 -7.49 13.46 8.57
C LYS A 190 -6.80 13.38 9.92
N ASP A 191 -7.61 13.22 10.97
CA ASP A 191 -7.12 12.99 12.31
C ASP A 191 -6.76 11.51 12.51
N VAL A 192 -5.49 11.26 12.86
CA VAL A 192 -4.96 9.92 13.17
C VAL A 192 -4.59 9.77 14.64
N SER A 193 -4.92 10.74 15.50
CA SER A 193 -4.54 10.75 16.92
C SER A 193 -5.00 9.52 17.68
N LYS A 194 -6.25 9.08 17.45
CA LYS A 194 -6.81 7.86 18.05
C LYS A 194 -6.07 6.60 17.60
N PHE A 195 -5.64 6.55 16.34
CA PHE A 195 -4.82 5.44 15.86
C PHE A 195 -3.46 5.44 16.59
N ASP A 196 -2.82 6.60 16.70
CA ASP A 196 -1.51 6.71 17.36
C ASP A 196 -1.58 6.36 18.85
N GLU A 197 -2.64 6.78 19.54
CA GLU A 197 -2.90 6.41 20.94
C GLU A 197 -3.03 4.90 21.09
N ASN A 198 -3.92 4.27 20.31
CA ASN A 198 -4.10 2.81 20.34
C ASN A 198 -2.80 2.06 20.03
N MET A 199 -2.04 2.54 19.05
CA MET A 199 -0.75 1.95 18.70
C MET A 199 0.23 2.08 19.88
N ARG A 200 0.35 3.26 20.50
CA ARG A 200 1.22 3.42 21.69
C ARG A 200 0.82 2.45 22.79
N ASP A 201 -0.47 2.31 23.09
CA ASP A 201 -0.95 1.42 24.14
C ASP A 201 -0.66 -0.05 23.84
N ASP A 202 -0.84 -0.51 22.60
CA ASP A 202 -0.48 -1.87 22.19
C ASP A 202 1.04 -2.11 22.35
N LEU A 203 1.86 -1.14 21.96
CA LEU A 203 3.31 -1.22 22.12
C LEU A 203 3.75 -1.23 23.58
N ARG A 204 3.11 -0.43 24.44
CA ARG A 204 3.32 -0.49 25.89
C ARG A 204 3.03 -1.90 26.40
N ALA A 205 1.93 -2.51 25.97
CA ALA A 205 1.56 -3.87 26.39
C ALA A 205 2.60 -4.91 25.94
N ILE A 206 3.11 -4.83 24.72
CA ILE A 206 4.17 -5.71 24.20
C ILE A 206 5.47 -5.51 24.99
N MET A 207 5.91 -4.26 25.19
CA MET A 207 7.16 -3.98 25.91
C MET A 207 7.09 -4.43 27.37
N ARG A 208 5.95 -4.25 28.04
CA ARG A 208 5.73 -4.77 29.41
C ARG A 208 5.82 -6.29 29.46
N SER A 209 5.33 -7.00 28.44
CA SER A 209 5.46 -8.46 28.39
C SER A 209 6.91 -8.91 28.23
N LYS A 210 7.81 -8.01 27.83
CA LYS A 210 9.27 -8.22 27.81
C LYS A 210 9.99 -7.63 29.02
N GLY A 211 9.25 -7.39 30.10
CA GLY A 211 9.82 -6.94 31.37
C GLY A 211 10.27 -5.48 31.39
N LYS A 212 9.96 -4.67 30.37
CA LYS A 212 10.24 -3.23 30.40
C LYS A 212 9.39 -2.53 31.45
N SER A 213 10.03 -1.68 32.25
CA SER A 213 9.33 -0.80 33.18
C SER A 213 8.63 0.36 32.45
N ASP A 214 7.57 0.91 33.05
CA ASP A 214 6.86 2.06 32.46
C ASP A 214 7.78 3.26 32.16
N ALA A 215 8.78 3.50 33.02
CA ALA A 215 9.76 4.56 32.82
C ALA A 215 10.64 4.32 31.57
N GLU A 216 11.10 3.08 31.33
CA GLU A 216 11.86 2.75 30.12
C GLU A 216 10.99 2.87 28.86
N ILE A 217 9.74 2.41 28.96
CA ILE A 217 8.76 2.48 27.86
C ILE A 217 8.48 3.93 27.49
N ASP A 218 8.26 4.80 28.48
CA ASP A 218 8.00 6.22 28.24
C ASP A 218 9.21 6.91 27.60
N VAL A 219 10.45 6.54 27.97
CA VAL A 219 11.67 7.03 27.30
C VAL A 219 11.72 6.60 25.84
N LEU A 220 11.42 5.32 25.55
CA LEU A 220 11.41 4.80 24.17
C LEU A 220 10.33 5.48 23.30
N LEU A 221 9.12 5.65 23.84
CA LEU A 221 8.04 6.31 23.12
C LEU A 221 8.27 7.82 22.96
N ALA A 222 8.85 8.48 23.96
CA ALA A 222 9.18 9.91 23.91
C ALA A 222 10.29 10.23 22.88
N ALA A 223 11.14 9.26 22.54
CA ALA A 223 12.12 9.42 21.46
C ALA A 223 11.48 9.51 20.06
N HIS A 224 10.23 9.06 19.91
CA HIS A 224 9.49 9.04 18.66
C HIS A 224 8.07 9.63 18.83
N PRO A 225 7.96 10.92 19.19
CA PRO A 225 6.67 11.52 19.53
C PRO A 225 5.70 11.55 18.35
N ASP A 226 6.23 11.69 17.13
CA ASP A 226 5.43 11.90 15.91
C ASP A 226 4.94 10.60 15.26
N ASN A 227 5.59 9.46 15.55
CA ASN A 227 5.27 8.18 14.94
C ASN A 227 5.59 7.00 15.89
N PRO A 228 4.58 6.38 16.51
CA PRO A 228 4.81 5.28 17.42
C PRO A 228 5.45 4.04 16.77
N MET A 229 5.31 3.86 15.44
CA MET A 229 5.89 2.70 14.75
C MET A 229 7.43 2.73 14.72
N ASP A 230 8.05 3.91 14.81
CA ASP A 230 9.51 4.04 14.81
C ASP A 230 10.11 3.58 16.15
N ALA A 231 9.42 3.84 17.27
CA ALA A 231 9.81 3.33 18.59
C ALA A 231 9.86 1.80 18.62
N VAL A 232 8.94 1.16 17.90
CA VAL A 232 8.91 -0.31 17.78
C VAL A 232 10.10 -0.84 17.04
N LYS A 233 10.48 -0.20 15.94
CA LYS A 233 11.61 -0.64 15.14
C LYS A 233 12.88 -0.60 15.98
N ALA A 234 13.07 0.46 16.77
CA ALA A 234 14.17 0.55 17.73
C ALA A 234 14.10 -0.56 18.79
N PHE A 235 12.91 -0.81 19.36
CA PHE A 235 12.71 -1.84 20.37
C PHE A 235 12.99 -3.26 19.84
N VAL A 236 12.44 -3.63 18.68
CA VAL A 236 12.66 -4.93 18.04
C VAL A 236 14.13 -5.11 17.65
N GLN A 237 14.82 -4.05 17.21
CA GLN A 237 16.26 -4.09 16.94
C GLN A 237 17.07 -4.30 18.22
N GLN A 238 16.70 -3.63 19.32
CA GLN A 238 17.35 -3.80 20.62
C GLN A 238 17.14 -5.22 21.16
N ASP A 239 15.92 -5.74 21.07
CA ASP A 239 15.57 -7.10 21.47
C ASP A 239 16.34 -8.14 20.65
N ARG A 240 16.40 -7.96 19.33
CA ARG A 240 17.19 -8.81 18.43
C ARG A 240 18.68 -8.82 18.78
N ALA A 241 19.24 -7.67 19.15
CA ALA A 241 20.64 -7.55 19.55
C ALA A 241 20.93 -8.21 20.92
N SER A 242 19.89 -8.51 21.71
CA SER A 242 20.05 -9.19 23.00
C SER A 242 20.20 -10.72 22.88
N PHE A 243 19.84 -11.31 21.74
CA PHE A 243 20.09 -12.72 21.47
C PHE A 243 21.58 -12.97 21.21
N THR A 244 22.14 -13.99 21.86
CA THR A 244 23.49 -14.46 21.55
C THR A 244 23.50 -15.20 20.20
N ASP A 245 24.63 -15.18 19.48
CA ASP A 245 24.79 -15.90 18.21
C ASP A 245 24.39 -17.39 18.32
N ARG A 246 24.65 -17.99 19.49
CA ARG A 246 24.32 -19.39 19.79
C ARG A 246 22.81 -19.64 19.89
N GLU A 247 22.06 -18.68 20.42
CA GLU A 247 20.60 -18.76 20.50
C GLU A 247 19.99 -18.57 19.12
N LEU A 248 20.51 -17.63 18.32
CA LEU A 248 20.09 -17.44 16.93
C LEU A 248 20.32 -18.71 16.09
N ASP A 249 21.48 -19.35 16.23
CA ASP A 249 21.79 -20.62 15.55
C ASP A 249 20.85 -21.75 15.97
N SER A 250 20.53 -21.86 17.27
CA SER A 250 19.59 -22.86 17.77
C SER A 250 18.17 -22.62 17.23
N ILE A 251 17.75 -21.37 17.07
CA ILE A 251 16.44 -21.04 16.53
C ILE A 251 16.41 -21.33 15.04
N LYS A 252 17.43 -20.90 14.29
CA LYS A 252 17.56 -21.18 12.86
C LYS A 252 17.50 -22.68 12.56
N ALA A 253 18.22 -23.50 13.35
CA ALA A 253 18.16 -24.95 13.23
C ALA A 253 16.78 -25.56 13.59
N LYS A 254 15.98 -24.90 14.41
CA LYS A 254 14.57 -25.30 14.67
C LYS A 254 13.67 -24.88 13.51
N VAL A 255 13.87 -23.70 12.93
CA VAL A 255 13.12 -23.21 11.75
C VAL A 255 13.33 -24.15 10.57
N GLU A 256 14.59 -24.48 10.25
CA GLU A 256 14.93 -25.39 9.14
C GLU A 256 14.27 -26.76 9.34
N ARG A 257 14.37 -27.35 10.54
CA ARG A 257 13.68 -28.62 10.86
C ARG A 257 12.15 -28.52 10.82
N GLY A 258 11.58 -27.40 11.21
CA GLY A 258 10.14 -27.14 11.16
C GLY A 258 9.62 -27.08 9.72
N ILE A 259 10.37 -26.41 8.83
CA ILE A 259 10.09 -26.33 7.40
C ILE A 259 10.18 -27.72 6.76
N ASP A 260 11.23 -28.50 7.07
CA ASP A 260 11.39 -29.85 6.53
C ASP A 260 10.25 -30.79 6.96
N ASN A 261 9.81 -30.70 8.22
CA ASN A 261 8.68 -31.48 8.72
C ASN A 261 7.33 -31.05 8.11
N ALA A 262 7.13 -29.75 7.86
CA ALA A 262 5.94 -29.24 7.18
C ALA A 262 5.92 -29.64 5.69
N ALA A 263 7.07 -29.62 5.03
CA ALA A 263 7.23 -30.10 3.65
C ALA A 263 6.96 -31.61 3.56
N ALA A 264 7.55 -32.42 4.44
CA ALA A 264 7.33 -33.87 4.49
C ALA A 264 5.86 -34.23 4.80
N SER A 265 5.20 -33.48 5.68
CA SER A 265 3.76 -33.67 5.96
C SER A 265 2.88 -33.30 4.76
N THR A 266 3.27 -32.29 3.99
CA THR A 266 2.55 -31.86 2.78
C THR A 266 2.70 -32.89 1.66
N GLU A 267 3.91 -33.44 1.49
CA GLU A 267 4.20 -34.48 0.50
C GLU A 267 3.43 -35.78 0.82
N HIS A 268 3.38 -36.17 2.10
CA HIS A 268 2.62 -37.33 2.55
C HIS A 268 1.08 -37.15 2.43
N VAL A 269 0.57 -35.91 2.56
CA VAL A 269 -0.84 -35.57 2.33
C VAL A 269 -1.18 -35.56 0.83
N VAL A 270 -0.26 -35.11 -0.03
CA VAL A 270 -0.43 -35.13 -1.49
C VAL A 270 -0.37 -36.57 -2.02
N GLU A 271 0.59 -37.39 -1.57
CA GLU A 271 0.65 -38.82 -1.92
C GLU A 271 -0.57 -39.60 -1.39
N SER A 272 -1.01 -39.33 -0.16
CA SER A 272 -2.22 -39.93 0.42
C SER A 272 -3.50 -39.57 -0.37
N ARG A 273 -3.60 -38.33 -0.86
CA ARG A 273 -4.73 -37.88 -1.70
C ARG A 273 -4.66 -38.44 -3.12
N LEU A 274 -3.48 -38.69 -3.67
CA LEU A 274 -3.30 -39.32 -4.98
C LEU A 274 -3.50 -40.85 -4.93
N ALA A 275 -3.26 -41.48 -3.78
CA ALA A 275 -3.46 -42.91 -3.57
C ALA A 275 -4.90 -43.31 -3.17
N SER A 276 -5.80 -42.34 -2.96
CA SER A 276 -7.19 -42.63 -2.56
C SER A 276 -8.08 -42.94 -3.79
N PRO A 277 -8.71 -44.13 -3.89
CA PRO A 277 -9.51 -44.54 -5.05
C PRO A 277 -10.75 -43.67 -5.31
N THR A 278 -11.16 -42.87 -4.34
CA THR A 278 -12.26 -41.90 -4.43
C THR A 278 -11.96 -40.71 -5.35
N ASN A 279 -10.71 -40.25 -5.45
CA ASN A 279 -10.36 -39.08 -6.26
C ASN A 279 -10.26 -39.39 -7.76
N SER A 280 -9.82 -40.60 -8.12
CA SER A 280 -9.85 -41.10 -9.50
C SER A 280 -11.29 -41.20 -10.03
N THR A 281 -12.21 -41.65 -9.17
CA THR A 281 -13.63 -41.78 -9.51
C THR A 281 -14.32 -40.41 -9.61
N ALA A 282 -13.97 -39.46 -8.74
CA ALA A 282 -14.48 -38.09 -8.79
C ALA A 282 -14.00 -37.33 -10.03
N MET A 283 -12.74 -37.48 -10.44
CA MET A 283 -12.22 -36.91 -11.69
C MET A 283 -12.87 -37.55 -12.93
N ALA A 284 -13.12 -38.86 -12.92
CA ALA A 284 -13.83 -39.53 -14.00
C ALA A 284 -15.28 -39.01 -14.14
N ASP A 285 -15.95 -38.72 -13.02
CA ASP A 285 -17.31 -38.17 -13.01
C ASP A 285 -17.36 -36.70 -13.49
N VAL A 286 -16.34 -35.90 -13.19
CA VAL A 286 -16.17 -34.53 -13.72
C VAL A 286 -15.93 -34.57 -15.23
N VAL A 287 -15.06 -35.45 -15.72
CA VAL A 287 -14.80 -35.61 -17.16
C VAL A 287 -16.05 -36.12 -17.89
N ALA A 288 -16.83 -37.03 -17.28
CA ALA A 288 -18.10 -37.50 -17.84
C ALA A 288 -19.14 -36.36 -17.91
N LYS A 289 -19.25 -35.52 -16.88
CA LYS A 289 -20.13 -34.34 -16.87
C LYS A 289 -19.72 -33.28 -17.88
N LEU A 290 -18.42 -33.07 -18.08
CA LEU A 290 -17.89 -32.15 -19.11
C LEU A 290 -18.22 -32.66 -20.53
N ARG A 291 -18.07 -33.96 -20.79
CA ARG A 291 -18.48 -34.56 -22.07
C ARG A 291 -19.98 -34.50 -22.29
N ALA A 292 -20.78 -34.77 -21.27
CA ALA A 292 -22.25 -34.69 -21.34
C ALA A 292 -22.76 -33.25 -21.57
N SER A 293 -21.98 -32.23 -21.19
CA SER A 293 -22.26 -30.82 -21.45
C SER A 293 -21.67 -30.31 -22.77
N GLY A 294 -21.20 -31.21 -23.64
CA GLY A 294 -20.73 -30.88 -24.99
C GLY A 294 -19.28 -30.39 -25.06
N VAL A 295 -18.55 -30.40 -23.96
CA VAL A 295 -17.10 -30.13 -23.94
C VAL A 295 -16.39 -31.38 -24.45
N THR A 296 -16.02 -31.36 -25.73
CA THR A 296 -15.17 -32.40 -26.34
C THR A 296 -13.71 -32.03 -26.17
N ASP A 297 -12.86 -33.04 -25.92
CA ASP A 297 -11.41 -32.87 -25.86
C ASP A 297 -10.95 -32.18 -27.14
N ALA A 298 -10.39 -30.97 -26.99
CA ALA A 298 -9.76 -30.26 -28.08
C ALA A 298 -8.59 -31.11 -28.58
N GLY A 299 -8.81 -31.82 -29.68
CA GLY A 299 -7.77 -32.57 -30.38
C GLY A 299 -6.56 -31.66 -30.60
N LYS A 300 -5.36 -32.25 -30.41
CA LYS A 300 -4.06 -31.66 -30.72
C LYS A 300 -4.16 -30.64 -31.85
N VAL A 301 -4.06 -29.36 -31.52
CA VAL A 301 -3.91 -28.29 -32.51
C VAL A 301 -2.50 -28.44 -33.08
N ALA A 302 -2.44 -28.93 -34.31
CA ALA A 302 -1.26 -28.86 -35.15
C ALA A 302 -0.86 -27.41 -35.40
N ASP A 303 0.45 -27.18 -35.50
CA ASP A 303 1.14 -25.92 -35.77
C ASP A 303 0.30 -24.83 -36.47
N ALA A 304 -0.04 -23.79 -35.72
CA ALA A 304 -0.47 -22.51 -36.27
C ALA A 304 0.25 -21.39 -35.52
N ALA A 305 1.23 -20.78 -36.18
CA ALA A 305 1.93 -19.61 -35.70
C ALA A 305 0.97 -18.42 -35.49
N PRO A 306 1.06 -17.66 -34.39
CA PRO A 306 0.22 -16.48 -34.20
C PRO A 306 0.71 -15.32 -35.09
N ALA A 307 -0.16 -14.90 -36.01
CA ALA A 307 -0.02 -13.69 -36.78
C ALA A 307 -0.51 -12.49 -35.96
N HIS A 308 0.37 -11.86 -35.19
CA HIS A 308 0.15 -10.51 -34.68
C HIS A 308 1.38 -9.65 -34.96
N GLY A 309 1.25 -8.80 -35.97
CA GLY A 309 2.22 -7.78 -36.33
C GLY A 309 2.26 -6.68 -35.27
N VAL A 310 3.36 -6.64 -34.53
CA VAL A 310 3.80 -5.45 -33.80
C VAL A 310 4.92 -4.82 -34.63
N THR A 311 4.61 -3.74 -35.32
CA THR A 311 5.59 -2.88 -36.00
C THR A 311 6.47 -2.22 -34.95
N LEU A 312 7.68 -2.75 -34.74
CA LEU A 312 8.75 -2.06 -34.04
C LEU A 312 9.30 -0.95 -34.95
N GLN A 313 9.01 0.31 -34.60
CA GLN A 313 9.76 1.45 -35.14
C GLN A 313 11.20 1.35 -34.62
N ASN A 314 12.12 0.99 -35.51
CA ASN A 314 13.56 1.11 -35.29
C ASN A 314 13.92 2.59 -35.09
N ALA A 315 14.45 2.91 -33.92
CA ALA A 315 15.14 4.18 -33.69
C ALA A 315 16.47 4.17 -34.47
N SER A 316 16.62 5.11 -35.39
CA SER A 316 17.84 5.34 -36.16
C SER A 316 19.02 5.71 -35.25
N ALA A 317 20.19 5.15 -35.57
CA ALA A 317 21.47 5.41 -34.92
C ALA A 317 21.92 6.88 -35.03
N PRO A 318 22.72 7.39 -34.07
CA PRO A 318 23.33 8.71 -34.16
C PRO A 318 24.49 8.73 -35.17
N ALA A 319 24.51 9.76 -36.02
CA ALA A 319 25.58 10.03 -36.98
C ALA A 319 26.89 10.46 -36.28
N PRO A 320 28.06 10.13 -36.85
CA PRO A 320 29.35 10.50 -36.29
C PRO A 320 29.78 11.92 -36.71
N GLY A 321 30.23 12.70 -35.71
CA GLY A 321 31.36 13.62 -35.81
C GLY A 321 31.22 14.90 -36.63
N VAL A 322 31.23 16.06 -35.94
CA VAL A 322 31.89 17.26 -36.44
C VAL A 322 32.80 17.80 -35.34
N ALA A 323 34.11 17.66 -35.55
CA ALA A 323 35.12 18.39 -34.81
C ALA A 323 35.17 19.82 -35.34
N HIS A 324 35.22 20.80 -34.45
CA HIS A 324 35.59 22.17 -34.79
C HIS A 324 36.90 22.56 -34.08
N PRO A 325 37.78 23.31 -34.77
CA PRO A 325 39.08 23.78 -34.26
C PRO A 325 38.96 24.84 -33.16
#